data_AF-A0A9E3Z5D5-F1
#
_entry.id   AF-A0A9E3Z5D5-F1
#
_cell.length_a   1.000
_cell.length_b   1.000
_cell.length_c   1.000
_cell.angle_alpha   90.00
_cell.angle_beta   90.00
_cell.angle_gamma   90.00
#
_symmetry.space_group_name_H-M   'P 1'
#
loop_
_entity.id
_entity.type
_entity.pdbx_description
1 polymer ?
#
loop_
_entity_poly.entity_id
_entity_poly.type
_entity_poly.pdbx_seq_one_letter_code
_entity_poly.pdbx_strand_id
1 'polypeptide(L)'
;MTTRTLPILATTLVALLAGCASTDPMTGSTRNELISVQYGRVENIQQVQMSPDYGAGSVIGGALGLLATMGHSGASQVGGAAVGAGLGALVAKETAGTGEKFTVRLVNNNTIDIVTENQDIRLGDCVSIEQGQHANIRRVSPVMCTTPPSNAAYEPMNAANTQESRECDQVKQELLNATTEQATAIAYKKMRAFCES
;
A
#
# COMPACT_ATOMS: atom_id res chain seq x y z
N MET A 1 -73.72 -8.89 39.39
CA MET A 1 -72.43 -9.53 39.05
C MET A 1 -72.32 -9.56 37.53
N THR A 2 -72.23 -8.41 36.86
CA THR A 2 -71.01 -7.70 36.40
C THR A 2 -70.11 -8.54 35.49
N THR A 3 -70.15 -8.12 34.22
CA THR A 3 -69.55 -8.62 32.98
C THR A 3 -68.03 -8.73 33.03
N ARG A 4 -67.48 -9.86 32.56
CA ARG A 4 -66.03 -10.06 32.35
C ARG A 4 -65.58 -9.34 31.08
N THR A 5 -64.56 -8.51 31.26
CA THR A 5 -63.84 -7.73 30.25
C THR A 5 -62.87 -8.61 29.44
N LEU A 6 -62.88 -8.44 28.12
CA LEU A 6 -61.78 -8.82 27.23
C LEU A 6 -60.70 -7.73 27.28
N PRO A 7 -59.43 -8.06 26.97
CA PRO A 7 -58.85 -7.35 25.84
C PRO A 7 -58.10 -8.24 24.85
N ILE A 8 -58.26 -7.83 23.60
CA ILE A 8 -57.58 -8.21 22.37
C ILE A 8 -56.21 -7.55 22.33
N LEU A 9 -55.16 -8.24 21.87
CA LEU A 9 -53.99 -7.67 21.20
C LEU A 9 -53.18 -8.84 20.59
N ALA A 10 -53.56 -9.38 19.43
CA ALA A 10 -53.22 -8.87 18.09
C ALA A 10 -51.70 -8.93 17.80
N THR A 11 -51.23 -10.14 17.52
CA THR A 11 -50.00 -10.44 16.80
C THR A 11 -50.04 -9.84 15.40
N THR A 12 -49.18 -8.87 15.09
CA THR A 12 -48.78 -8.54 13.71
C THR A 12 -47.30 -8.19 13.67
N LEU A 13 -46.50 -9.16 13.24
CA LEU A 13 -45.08 -9.01 12.92
C LEU A 13 -44.98 -8.39 11.52
N VAL A 14 -44.70 -7.10 11.44
CA VAL A 14 -44.44 -6.41 10.17
C VAL A 14 -42.94 -6.55 9.85
N ALA A 15 -42.62 -7.39 8.87
CA ALA A 15 -41.30 -7.47 8.27
C ALA A 15 -41.15 -6.35 7.24
N LEU A 16 -40.43 -5.28 7.59
CA LEU A 16 -39.99 -4.25 6.65
C LEU A 16 -38.70 -4.73 5.97
N LEU A 17 -38.82 -5.28 4.75
CA LEU A 17 -37.71 -5.34 3.82
C LEU A 17 -37.50 -3.95 3.20
N ALA A 18 -36.77 -3.08 3.90
CA ALA A 18 -36.18 -1.91 3.28
C ALA A 18 -34.91 -2.36 2.54
N GLY A 19 -35.06 -2.67 1.25
CA GLY A 19 -33.92 -2.83 0.35
C GLY A 19 -33.26 -1.46 0.13
N CYS A 20 -32.12 -1.22 0.76
CA CYS A 20 -31.24 -0.11 0.40
C CYS A 20 -30.57 -0.44 -0.94
N ALA A 21 -31.26 -0.16 -2.05
CA ALA A 21 -30.59 0.10 -3.32
C ALA A 21 -30.06 1.54 -3.27
N SER A 22 -29.01 1.79 -2.49
CA SER A 22 -28.24 3.02 -2.60
C SER A 22 -27.40 2.94 -3.87
N THR A 23 -27.92 3.54 -4.94
CA THR A 23 -27.06 4.06 -6.01
C THR A 23 -26.48 5.37 -5.47
N ASP A 24 -25.47 5.24 -4.60
CA ASP A 24 -24.71 6.41 -4.15
C ASP A 24 -23.84 6.90 -5.32
N PRO A 25 -23.95 8.18 -5.71
CA PRO A 25 -23.00 8.78 -6.62
C PRO A 25 -21.63 8.74 -5.97
N MET A 26 -20.61 8.39 -6.76
CA MET A 26 -19.17 8.43 -6.44
C MET A 26 -18.84 9.53 -5.41
N THR A 27 -18.87 9.15 -4.15
CA THR A 27 -18.19 9.86 -3.07
C THR A 27 -17.16 8.85 -2.59
N GLY A 28 -15.95 9.03 -3.12
CA GLY A 28 -14.79 8.25 -2.71
C GLY A 28 -14.63 8.38 -1.21
N SER A 29 -15.10 7.38 -0.48
CA SER A 29 -14.70 7.14 0.89
C SER A 29 -13.26 6.66 0.81
N THR A 30 -12.34 7.61 0.64
CA THR A 30 -10.94 7.40 1.02
C THR A 30 -10.99 7.01 2.48
N ARG A 31 -10.83 5.72 2.78
CA ARG A 31 -10.24 5.34 4.07
C ARG A 31 -9.03 6.25 4.21
N ASN A 32 -9.08 7.13 5.19
CA ASN A 32 -7.97 8.01 5.54
C ASN A 32 -6.88 7.14 6.18
N GLU A 33 -6.32 6.22 5.39
CA GLU A 33 -5.08 5.56 5.71
C GLU A 33 -4.02 6.65 5.70
N LEU A 34 -3.49 6.94 6.89
CA LEU A 34 -2.43 7.89 7.08
C LEU A 34 -1.18 7.32 6.42
N ILE A 35 -0.96 7.68 5.16
CA ILE A 35 0.32 7.45 4.50
C ILE A 35 1.30 8.47 5.07
N SER A 36 2.30 7.98 5.80
CA SER A 36 3.39 8.80 6.30
C SER A 36 4.51 8.85 5.27
N VAL A 37 4.79 10.03 4.74
CA VAL A 37 5.92 10.27 3.84
C VAL A 37 7.06 10.89 4.65
N GLN A 38 8.21 10.21 4.67
CA GLN A 38 9.45 10.69 5.29
C GLN A 38 10.52 10.83 4.23
N TYR A 39 11.41 11.81 4.37
CA TYR A 39 12.50 12.02 3.41
C TYR A 39 13.84 11.66 4.01
N GLY A 40 14.75 11.18 3.18
CA GLY A 40 16.10 10.84 3.59
C GLY A 40 17.05 10.65 2.43
N ARG A 41 18.33 10.47 2.74
CA ARG A 41 19.38 10.19 1.77
C ARG A 41 19.83 8.75 1.86
N VAL A 42 20.08 8.15 0.69
CA VAL A 42 20.62 6.80 0.61
C VAL A 42 22.10 6.82 1.00
N GLU A 43 22.46 6.09 2.03
CA GLU A 43 23.84 5.99 2.51
C GLU A 43 24.52 4.68 2.11
N ASN A 44 23.73 3.62 1.92
CA ASN A 44 24.24 2.32 1.50
C ASN A 44 23.21 1.59 0.63
N ILE A 45 23.70 0.84 -0.35
CA ILE A 45 22.92 -0.04 -1.22
C ILE A 45 23.59 -1.40 -1.20
N GLN A 46 22.83 -2.43 -0.86
CA GLN A 46 23.32 -3.80 -0.81
C GLN A 46 22.35 -4.72 -1.53
N GLN A 47 22.84 -5.45 -2.51
CA GLN A 47 22.07 -6.55 -3.08
C GLN A 47 21.95 -7.68 -2.05
N VAL A 48 20.73 -8.11 -1.77
CA VAL A 48 20.41 -9.17 -0.81
C VAL A 48 19.61 -10.27 -1.49
N GLN A 49 19.79 -11.50 -1.05
CA GLN A 49 18.92 -12.58 -1.49
C GLN A 49 17.54 -12.39 -0.89
N MET A 50 16.50 -12.68 -1.66
CA MET A 50 15.15 -12.66 -1.14
C MET A 50 14.96 -13.78 -0.13
N SER A 51 14.89 -13.42 1.14
CA SER A 51 14.74 -14.34 2.25
C SER A 51 13.57 -13.88 3.12
N PRO A 52 12.76 -14.78 3.71
CA PRO A 52 11.73 -14.38 4.65
C PRO A 52 12.28 -13.62 5.88
N ASP A 53 13.58 -13.77 6.18
CA ASP A 53 14.29 -13.02 7.21
C ASP A 53 15.28 -12.02 6.58
N TYR A 54 14.85 -10.77 6.44
CA TYR A 54 15.71 -9.64 5.99
C TYR A 54 16.49 -8.97 7.13
N GLY A 55 16.44 -9.55 8.34
CA GLY A 55 17.05 -9.02 9.55
C GLY A 55 16.07 -8.20 10.39
N ALA A 56 16.22 -8.24 11.72
CA ALA A 56 15.37 -7.48 12.64
C ALA A 56 15.54 -5.97 12.37
N GLY A 57 14.51 -5.32 11.84
CA GLY A 57 14.46 -3.87 11.64
C GLY A 57 14.39 -3.38 10.19
N SER A 58 14.48 -4.27 9.19
CA SER A 58 14.27 -3.89 7.79
C SER A 58 12.78 -3.92 7.42
N VAL A 59 12.32 -2.93 6.65
CA VAL A 59 10.96 -2.91 6.09
C VAL A 59 11.02 -3.45 4.65
N ILE A 60 10.03 -4.26 4.25
CA ILE A 60 9.92 -4.74 2.87
C ILE A 60 8.95 -3.81 2.12
N GLY A 61 9.43 -3.20 1.04
CA GLY A 61 8.67 -2.29 0.20
C GLY A 61 8.36 -2.84 -1.19
N GLY A 62 7.59 -2.06 -1.95
CA GLY A 62 7.27 -2.35 -3.35
C GLY A 62 6.48 -3.64 -3.54
N ALA A 63 6.67 -4.26 -4.70
CA ALA A 63 6.07 -5.53 -5.08
C ALA A 63 6.43 -6.67 -4.12
N LEU A 64 7.65 -6.65 -3.57
CA LEU A 64 8.10 -7.65 -2.59
C LEU A 64 7.27 -7.58 -1.30
N GLY A 65 6.98 -6.37 -0.83
CA GLY A 65 6.12 -6.15 0.33
C GLY A 65 4.70 -6.66 0.07
N LEU A 66 4.15 -6.40 -1.12
CA LEU A 66 2.83 -6.90 -1.51
C LEU A 66 2.79 -8.43 -1.55
N LEU A 67 3.78 -9.06 -2.19
CA LEU A 67 3.86 -10.52 -2.29
C LEU A 67 3.92 -11.19 -0.90
N ALA A 68 4.70 -10.62 0.03
CA ALA A 68 4.80 -11.13 1.40
C ALA A 68 3.45 -11.12 2.14
N THR A 69 2.62 -10.10 1.89
CA THR A 69 1.29 -9.96 2.53
C THR A 69 0.21 -10.86 1.90
N MET A 70 0.32 -11.16 0.60
CA MET A 70 -0.57 -12.10 -0.08
C MET A 70 -0.47 -13.52 0.49
N GLY A 71 0.68 -13.89 1.07
CA GLY A 71 0.86 -15.17 1.76
C GLY A 71 0.18 -15.29 3.14
N HIS A 72 -0.17 -14.17 3.77
CA HIS A 72 -0.66 -14.12 5.16
C HIS A 72 -2.16 -13.81 5.28
N SER A 73 -2.79 -13.26 4.24
CA SER A 73 -4.18 -12.79 4.29
C SER A 73 -5.09 -13.81 3.60
N GLY A 74 -6.10 -14.32 4.33
CA GLY A 74 -7.09 -15.31 3.86
C GLY A 74 -8.05 -14.84 2.75
N ALA A 75 -7.58 -14.04 1.78
CA ALA A 75 -8.31 -13.67 0.59
C ALA A 75 -8.43 -14.89 -0.35
N SER A 76 -9.50 -15.66 -0.15
CA SER A 76 -10.04 -16.70 -1.05
C SER A 76 -8.99 -17.64 -1.65
N GLN A 77 -8.71 -18.75 -0.95
CA GLN A 77 -7.80 -19.84 -1.35
C GLN A 77 -7.97 -20.34 -2.80
N VAL A 78 -9.10 -20.07 -3.46
CA VAL A 78 -9.40 -20.50 -4.83
C VAL A 78 -8.95 -19.48 -5.90
N GLY A 79 -8.77 -18.20 -5.54
CA GLY A 79 -8.29 -17.13 -6.45
C GLY A 79 -6.92 -16.56 -6.09
N GLY A 80 -6.58 -16.52 -4.79
CA GLY A 80 -5.31 -15.96 -4.30
C GLY A 80 -4.06 -16.77 -4.70
N ALA A 81 -4.20 -18.07 -4.96
CA ALA A 81 -3.08 -18.93 -5.37
C ALA A 81 -2.58 -18.61 -6.79
N ALA A 82 -3.50 -18.43 -7.75
CA ALA A 82 -3.14 -18.08 -9.12
C ALA A 82 -2.59 -16.64 -9.21
N VAL A 83 -3.17 -15.71 -8.45
CA VAL A 83 -2.75 -14.30 -8.38
C VAL A 83 -1.38 -14.17 -7.71
N GLY A 84 -1.17 -14.83 -6.57
CA GLY A 84 0.12 -14.84 -5.87
C GLY A 84 1.22 -15.51 -6.69
N ALA A 85 0.91 -16.60 -7.41
CA ALA A 85 1.83 -17.22 -8.34
C ALA A 85 2.16 -16.30 -9.54
N GLY A 86 1.15 -15.63 -10.10
CA GLY A 86 1.33 -14.68 -11.19
C GLY A 86 2.19 -13.49 -10.81
N LEU A 87 1.88 -12.82 -9.69
CA LEU A 87 2.69 -11.71 -9.19
C LEU A 87 4.10 -12.18 -8.79
N GLY A 88 4.20 -13.32 -8.10
CA GLY A 88 5.49 -13.90 -7.73
C GLY A 88 6.36 -14.21 -8.94
N ALA A 89 5.80 -14.74 -10.03
CA ALA A 89 6.52 -14.99 -11.28
C ALA A 89 6.98 -13.70 -11.96
N LEU A 90 6.15 -12.65 -11.95
CA LEU A 90 6.52 -11.34 -12.49
C LEU A 90 7.68 -10.72 -11.71
N VAL A 91 7.56 -10.67 -10.39
CA VAL A 91 8.59 -10.12 -9.51
C VAL A 91 9.88 -10.93 -9.59
N ALA A 92 9.80 -12.27 -9.54
CA ALA A 92 10.98 -13.14 -9.64
C ALA A 92 11.70 -12.99 -10.98
N LYS A 93 10.97 -12.80 -12.08
CA LYS A 93 11.55 -12.55 -13.40
C LYS A 93 12.37 -11.25 -13.43
N GLU A 94 11.87 -10.19 -12.80
CA GLU A 94 12.54 -8.88 -12.80
C GLU A 94 13.74 -8.82 -11.86
N THR A 95 13.63 -9.52 -10.74
CA THR A 95 14.59 -9.42 -9.64
C THR A 95 15.64 -10.53 -9.66
N ALA A 96 15.43 -11.57 -10.47
CA ALA A 96 16.25 -12.77 -10.52
C ALA A 96 16.48 -13.42 -9.14
N GLY A 97 15.52 -13.27 -8.22
CA GLY A 97 15.59 -13.78 -6.84
C GLY A 97 16.38 -12.91 -5.86
N THR A 98 16.79 -11.70 -6.27
CA THR A 98 17.55 -10.75 -5.43
C THR A 98 16.81 -9.43 -5.24
N GLY A 99 16.84 -8.86 -4.04
CA GLY A 99 16.36 -7.51 -3.77
C GLY A 99 17.51 -6.54 -3.50
N GLU A 100 17.20 -5.25 -3.46
CA GLU A 100 18.13 -4.22 -3.00
C GLU A 100 17.70 -3.75 -1.61
N LYS A 101 18.66 -3.78 -0.68
CA LYS A 101 18.54 -3.16 0.63
C LYS A 101 19.13 -1.76 0.57
N PHE A 102 18.26 -0.77 0.73
CA PHE A 102 18.63 0.63 0.86
C PHE A 102 18.69 1.00 2.33
N THR A 103 19.84 1.46 2.79
CA THR A 103 19.98 2.12 4.10
C THR A 103 19.82 3.62 3.88
N VAL A 104 18.78 4.18 4.47
CA VAL A 104 18.40 5.58 4.29
C VAL A 104 18.53 6.33 5.61
N ARG A 105 19.30 7.41 5.57
CA ARG A 105 19.37 8.41 6.66
C ARG A 105 18.26 9.42 6.47
N LEU A 106 17.26 9.37 7.33
CA LEU A 106 16.15 10.29 7.34
C LEU A 106 16.61 11.70 7.76
N VAL A 107 15.84 12.72 7.37
CA VAL A 107 16.10 14.13 7.74
C VAL A 107 16.13 14.38 9.25
N ASN A 108 15.51 13.51 10.04
CA ASN A 108 15.55 13.55 11.51
C ASN A 108 16.75 12.78 12.12
N ASN A 109 17.74 12.40 11.30
CA ASN A 109 18.92 11.61 11.63
C ASN A 109 18.67 10.13 12.01
N ASN A 110 17.41 9.67 11.98
CA ASN A 110 17.12 8.24 12.12
C ASN A 110 17.58 7.50 10.86
N THR A 111 17.81 6.19 11.00
CA THR A 111 18.18 5.32 9.87
C THR A 111 17.11 4.26 9.69
N ILE A 112 16.77 3.99 8.45
CA ILE A 112 15.85 2.91 8.08
C ILE A 112 16.48 2.06 6.98
N ASP A 113 16.37 0.74 7.13
CA ASP A 113 16.67 -0.20 6.07
C ASP A 113 15.36 -0.58 5.36
N ILE A 114 15.31 -0.41 4.05
CA ILE A 114 14.19 -0.86 3.21
C ILE A 114 14.70 -1.82 2.14
N VAL A 115 14.06 -2.98 2.05
CA VAL A 115 14.32 -3.98 1.01
C VAL A 115 13.19 -3.94 0.00
N THR A 116 13.52 -3.75 -1.27
CA THR A 116 12.55 -3.72 -2.38
C THR A 116 13.18 -4.34 -3.63
N GLU A 117 12.39 -4.55 -4.67
CA GLU A 117 12.88 -4.87 -6.00
C GLU A 117 13.90 -3.83 -6.50
N ASN A 118 14.70 -4.20 -7.51
CA ASN A 118 15.71 -3.29 -8.06
C ASN A 118 15.05 -1.99 -8.55
N GLN A 119 15.54 -0.84 -8.07
CA GLN A 119 15.07 0.48 -8.49
C GLN A 119 16.25 1.31 -9.02
N ASP A 120 16.00 2.29 -9.90
CA ASP A 120 17.03 3.27 -10.29
C ASP A 120 17.21 4.30 -9.18
N ILE A 121 17.72 3.85 -8.03
CA ILE A 121 18.11 4.64 -6.86
C ILE A 121 19.60 4.43 -6.63
N ARG A 122 20.34 5.51 -6.43
CA ARG A 122 21.79 5.54 -6.29
C ARG A 122 22.19 6.11 -4.93
N LEU A 123 23.41 5.79 -4.54
CA LEU A 123 23.99 6.26 -3.30
C LEU A 123 24.04 7.81 -3.30
N GLY A 124 23.56 8.42 -2.22
CA GLY A 124 23.46 9.88 -2.07
C GLY A 124 22.15 10.51 -2.56
N ASP A 125 21.30 9.76 -3.27
CA ASP A 125 20.01 10.28 -3.75
C ASP A 125 19.08 10.65 -2.60
N CYS A 126 18.28 11.68 -2.82
CA CYS A 126 17.16 11.99 -1.94
C CYS A 126 15.97 11.11 -2.31
N VAL A 127 15.42 10.44 -1.31
CA VAL A 127 14.32 9.51 -1.47
C VAL A 127 13.20 9.85 -0.50
N SER A 128 11.97 9.55 -0.91
CA SER A 128 10.84 9.45 0.03
C SER A 128 10.62 8.01 0.43
N ILE A 129 10.37 7.81 1.71
CA ILE A 129 9.96 6.57 2.34
C ILE A 129 8.50 6.74 2.71
N GLU A 130 7.65 5.97 2.06
CA GLU A 130 6.21 6.01 2.23
C GLU A 130 5.81 4.83 3.10
N GLN A 131 5.16 5.12 4.21
CA GLN A 131 4.73 4.12 5.18
C GLN A 131 3.20 4.19 5.27
N GLY A 132 2.55 3.23 4.63
CA GLY A 132 1.11 2.94 4.72
C GLY A 132 0.90 1.48 5.11
N GLN A 133 -0.05 0.78 4.48
CA GLN A 133 -0.18 -0.69 4.59
C GLN A 133 1.04 -1.42 3.99
N HIS A 134 1.67 -0.83 2.97
CA HIS A 134 2.83 -1.38 2.29
C HIS A 134 3.85 -0.27 2.07
N ALA A 135 5.12 -0.51 2.43
CA ALA A 135 6.14 0.49 2.27
C ALA A 135 6.47 0.74 0.79
N ASN A 136 6.90 1.96 0.47
CA ASN A 136 7.52 2.29 -0.81
C ASN A 136 8.74 3.18 -0.58
N ILE A 137 9.72 3.05 -1.46
CA ILE A 137 10.81 4.00 -1.60
C ILE A 137 10.78 4.50 -3.03
N ARG A 138 10.95 5.81 -3.22
CA ARG A 138 11.14 6.41 -4.55
C ARG A 138 12.17 7.53 -4.50
N ARG A 139 12.83 7.78 -5.62
CA ARG A 139 13.69 8.95 -5.80
C ARG A 139 12.82 10.21 -5.88
N VAL A 140 13.20 11.26 -5.16
CA VAL A 140 12.54 12.57 -5.23
C VAL A 140 13.56 13.68 -5.48
N SER A 141 13.07 14.89 -5.67
CA SER A 141 13.94 16.05 -5.85
C SER A 141 14.87 16.26 -4.64
N PRO A 142 16.19 16.51 -4.83
CA PRO A 142 17.16 16.67 -3.74
C PRO A 142 16.79 17.72 -2.69
N VAL A 143 15.99 18.71 -3.07
CA VAL A 143 15.50 19.77 -2.19
C VAL A 143 14.58 19.26 -1.08
N MET A 144 13.92 18.10 -1.23
CA MET A 144 13.10 17.54 -0.14
C MET A 144 13.94 17.12 1.07
N CYS A 145 15.19 16.73 0.86
CA CYS A 145 16.10 16.33 1.93
C CYS A 145 16.85 17.50 2.57
N THR A 146 16.75 18.71 2.02
CA THR A 146 17.45 19.90 2.52
C THR A 146 16.50 21.01 2.98
N THR A 147 15.25 20.98 2.54
CA THR A 147 14.25 21.99 2.87
C THR A 147 13.57 21.59 4.18
N PRO A 148 13.72 22.39 5.26
CA PRO A 148 13.07 22.06 6.52
C PRO A 148 11.54 22.27 6.42
N PRO A 149 10.73 21.56 7.23
CA PRO A 149 9.28 21.73 7.26
C PRO A 149 8.79 23.16 7.56
N SER A 150 9.64 23.99 8.18
CA SER A 150 9.34 25.40 8.46
C SER A 150 9.46 26.33 7.24
N ASN A 151 10.03 25.85 6.13
CA ASN A 151 10.15 26.64 4.91
C ASN A 151 8.82 26.69 4.15
N ALA A 152 8.44 27.87 3.66
CA ALA A 152 7.18 28.07 2.92
C ALA A 152 7.05 27.21 1.65
N ALA A 153 8.16 26.82 1.02
CA ALA A 153 8.16 25.95 -0.15
C ALA A 153 7.92 24.47 0.20
N TYR A 154 8.10 24.07 1.46
CA TYR A 154 8.02 22.67 1.86
C TYR A 154 6.62 22.07 1.66
N GLU A 155 5.59 22.77 2.13
CA GLU A 155 4.22 22.25 2.13
C GLU A 155 3.73 21.88 0.72
N PRO A 156 3.77 22.76 -0.29
CA PRO A 156 3.27 22.41 -1.63
C PRO A 156 4.08 21.29 -2.29
N MET A 157 5.40 21.24 -2.06
CA MET A 157 6.26 20.17 -2.59
C MET A 157 5.97 18.83 -1.91
N ASN A 158 5.80 18.83 -0.59
CA ASN A 158 5.44 17.65 0.18
C ASN A 158 4.02 17.16 -0.16
N ALA A 159 3.08 18.07 -0.41
CA ALA A 159 1.72 17.74 -0.82
C ALA A 159 1.71 16.98 -2.16
N ALA A 160 2.53 17.41 -3.13
CA ALA A 160 2.68 16.69 -4.40
C ALA A 160 3.20 15.26 -4.19
N ASN A 161 4.31 15.06 -3.46
CA ASN A 161 4.84 13.72 -3.17
C ASN A 161 3.84 12.87 -2.38
N THR A 162 3.09 13.47 -1.46
CA THR A 162 2.05 12.78 -0.68
C THR A 162 0.90 12.34 -1.57
N GLN A 163 0.52 13.15 -2.57
CA GLN A 163 -0.51 12.80 -3.53
C GLN A 163 -0.07 11.62 -4.40
N GLU A 164 1.14 11.66 -4.96
CA GLU A 164 1.66 10.52 -5.74
C GLU A 164 1.79 9.25 -4.90
N SER A 165 2.10 9.38 -3.61
CA SER A 165 2.11 8.26 -2.67
C SER A 165 0.73 7.65 -2.46
N ARG A 166 -0.31 8.48 -2.34
CA ARG A 166 -1.71 8.01 -2.28
C ARG A 166 -2.13 7.29 -3.55
N GLU A 167 -1.74 7.79 -4.71
CA GLU A 167 -2.05 7.16 -5.99
C GLU A 167 -1.35 5.80 -6.14
N CYS A 168 -0.07 5.71 -5.76
CA CYS A 168 0.65 4.45 -5.68
C CYS A 168 -0.06 3.45 -4.74
N ASP A 169 -0.47 3.87 -3.54
CA ASP A 169 -1.17 3.00 -2.59
C ASP A 169 -2.53 2.54 -3.11
N GLN A 170 -3.29 3.39 -3.80
CA GLN A 170 -4.54 2.97 -4.46
C GLN A 170 -4.29 1.87 -5.50
N VAL A 171 -3.24 2.02 -6.32
CA VAL A 171 -2.91 1.02 -7.34
C VAL A 171 -2.39 -0.28 -6.73
N LYS A 172 -1.68 -0.24 -5.60
CA LYS A 172 -1.34 -1.44 -4.82
C LYS A 172 -2.59 -2.18 -4.36
N GLN A 173 -3.62 -1.47 -3.91
CA GLN A 173 -4.91 -2.09 -3.54
C GLN A 173 -5.60 -2.72 -4.76
N GLU A 174 -5.55 -2.08 -5.93
CA GLU A 174 -6.08 -2.70 -7.17
C GLU A 174 -5.36 -4.00 -7.51
N LEU A 175 -4.03 -4.05 -7.37
CA LEU A 175 -3.24 -5.27 -7.58
C LEU A 175 -3.61 -6.36 -6.58
N LEU A 176 -3.80 -6.02 -5.31
CA LEU A 176 -4.23 -6.97 -4.28
C LEU A 176 -5.64 -7.52 -4.52
N ASN A 177 -6.50 -6.74 -5.16
CA ASN A 177 -7.87 -7.13 -5.50
C ASN A 177 -7.98 -7.87 -6.86
N ALA A 178 -6.87 -8.03 -7.59
CA ALA A 178 -6.87 -8.79 -8.84
C ALA A 178 -7.20 -10.27 -8.57
N THR A 179 -8.01 -10.88 -9.46
CA THR A 179 -8.48 -12.27 -9.29
C THR A 179 -8.04 -13.21 -10.41
N THR A 180 -7.35 -12.69 -11.43
CA THR A 180 -6.85 -13.46 -12.58
C THR A 180 -5.41 -13.11 -12.90
N GLU A 181 -4.68 -14.01 -13.55
CA GLU A 181 -3.29 -13.77 -13.97
C GLU A 181 -3.17 -12.55 -14.90
N GLN A 182 -4.09 -12.42 -15.86
CA GLN A 182 -4.09 -11.27 -16.78
C GLN A 182 -4.36 -9.95 -16.04
N ALA A 183 -5.31 -9.93 -15.10
CA ALA A 183 -5.57 -8.75 -14.27
C ALA A 183 -4.37 -8.42 -13.38
N THR A 184 -3.71 -9.43 -12.82
CA THR A 184 -2.50 -9.28 -12.00
C THR A 184 -1.37 -8.65 -12.82
N ALA A 185 -1.14 -9.13 -14.04
CA ALA A 185 -0.09 -8.58 -14.91
C ALA A 185 -0.37 -7.11 -15.32
N ILE A 186 -1.63 -6.76 -15.57
CA ILE A 186 -2.02 -5.38 -15.89
C ILE A 186 -1.86 -4.49 -14.66
N ALA A 187 -2.40 -4.92 -13.51
CA ALA A 187 -2.33 -4.16 -12.26
C ALA A 187 -0.88 -4.00 -11.78
N TYR A 188 -0.03 -5.01 -12.00
CA TYR A 188 1.39 -4.94 -11.68
C TYR A 188 2.11 -3.86 -12.50
N LYS A 189 1.88 -3.82 -13.81
CA LYS A 189 2.43 -2.76 -14.68
C LYS A 189 1.92 -1.38 -14.27
N LYS A 190 0.64 -1.27 -13.90
CA LYS A 190 0.07 -0.02 -13.39
C LYS A 190 0.77 0.38 -12.09
N MET A 191 0.97 -0.55 -11.16
CA MET A 191 1.64 -0.29 -9.88
C MET A 191 3.06 0.22 -10.11
N ARG A 192 3.86 -0.45 -10.96
CA ARG A 192 5.20 0.02 -11.34
C ARG A 192 5.17 1.45 -11.86
N ALA A 193 4.24 1.77 -12.76
CA ALA A 193 4.13 3.10 -13.35
C ALA A 193 3.77 4.23 -12.36
N PHE A 194 3.11 3.92 -11.25
CA PHE A 194 2.70 4.91 -10.24
C PHE A 194 3.61 4.93 -9.00
N CYS A 195 4.28 3.82 -8.69
CA CYS A 195 5.10 3.67 -7.48
C CYS A 195 6.60 3.88 -7.73
N GLU A 196 7.04 3.82 -8.98
CA GLU A 196 8.45 3.99 -9.39
C GLU A 196 8.65 5.15 -10.38
N SER A 197 7.66 6.04 -10.50
CA SER A 197 7.69 7.22 -11.35
C SER A 197 8.68 8.28 -10.88
#